data_AF-A0A1G3H8N3-F1
#
_entry.id   AF-A0A1G3H8N3-F1
#
_cell.length_a   1.000
_cell.length_b   1.000
_cell.length_c   1.000
_cell.angle_alpha   90.00
_cell.angle_beta   90.00
_cell.angle_gamma   90.00
#
_symmetry.space_group_name_H-M   'P 1'
#
loop_
_entity.id
_entity.type
_entity.pdbx_description
1 polymer ?
#
loop_
_entity_poly.entity_id
_entity_poly.type
_entity_poly.pdbx_seq_one_letter_code
_entity_poly.pdbx_strand_id
1 'polypeptide(L)' 'MGKRLYENVSKEAWQQWIRLQTMIINENRLNLADPQHRKYLAEQVEKHFFGEGAAQVQGYVPPRG' A
#
# COMPACT_ATOMS: atom_id res chain seq x y z
N MET A 1 12.17 -4.84 -2.72
CA MET A 1 11.03 -4.01 -2.25
C MET A 1 10.07 -4.73 -1.30
N GLY A 2 9.76 -6.03 -1.43
CA GLY A 2 8.73 -6.71 -0.61
C GLY A 2 8.95 -6.79 0.91
N LYS A 3 10.22 -6.79 1.40
CA LYS A 3 10.49 -6.91 2.85
C LYS A 3 10.03 -5.68 3.66
N ARG A 4 10.24 -4.46 3.15
CA ARG A 4 9.89 -3.22 3.88
C ARG A 4 8.39 -3.04 4.09
N LEU A 5 7.58 -3.44 3.11
CA LEU A 5 6.12 -3.40 3.21
C LEU A 5 5.63 -4.38 4.27
N TYR A 6 6.16 -5.61 4.27
CA TYR A 6 5.76 -6.63 5.24
C TYR A 6 6.13 -6.26 6.69
N GLU A 7 7.27 -5.59 6.90
CA GLU A 7 7.73 -5.20 8.25
C GLU A 7 7.03 -3.95 8.80
N ASN A 8 6.53 -3.06 7.94
CA ASN A 8 5.92 -1.78 8.36
C ASN A 8 4.40 -1.72 8.17
N VAL A 9 3.79 -2.70 7.50
CA VAL A 9 2.34 -2.76 7.27
C VAL A 9 1.70 -3.81 8.16
N SER A 10 0.89 -3.35 9.10
CA SER A 10 0.02 -4.21 9.90
C SER A 10 -0.97 -4.98 9.03
N LYS A 11 -1.32 -6.21 9.43
CA LYS A 11 -2.33 -7.04 8.74
C LYS A 11 -3.66 -6.28 8.52
N GLU A 12 -4.04 -5.42 9.46
CA GLU A 12 -5.24 -4.59 9.36
C GLU A 12 -5.14 -3.54 8.26
N ALA A 13 -4.01 -2.84 8.14
CA ALA A 13 -3.76 -1.86 7.09
C ALA A 13 -3.73 -2.52 5.70
N TRP A 14 -3.19 -3.74 5.62
CA TRP A 14 -3.27 -4.55 4.39
C TRP A 14 -4.71 -4.89 4.02
N GLN A 15 -5.55 -5.29 4.99
CA GLN A 15 -6.97 -5.57 4.73
C GLN A 15 -7.75 -4.33 4.28
N GLN A 16 -7.47 -3.16 4.87
CA GLN A 16 -8.05 -1.90 4.42
C GLN A 16 -7.62 -1.56 3.00
N TRP A 17 -6.34 -1.77 2.67
CA TRP A 17 -5.83 -1.58 1.33
C TRP A 17 -6.51 -2.47 0.29
N ILE A 18 -6.76 -3.75 0.58
CA ILE A 18 -7.47 -4.65 -0.35
C ILE A 18 -8.90 -4.13 -0.65
N ARG A 19 -9.59 -3.58 0.35
CA ARG A 19 -10.92 -2.96 0.15
C ARG A 19 -10.82 -1.71 -0.72
N LEU A 20 -9.87 -0.82 -0.43
CA LEU A 20 -9.60 0.37 -1.24
C LEU A 20 -9.23 0.01 -2.68
N GLN A 21 -8.34 -0.95 -2.87
CA GLN A 21 -7.94 -1.46 -4.18
C GLN A 21 -9.14 -1.94 -4.99
N THR A 22 -10.06 -2.67 -4.36
CA THR A 22 -11.29 -3.15 -5.00
C THR A 22 -12.18 -1.99 -5.46
N MET A 23 -12.32 -0.95 -4.63
CA MET A 23 -13.08 0.25 -4.99
C MET A 23 -12.41 1.02 -6.14
N ILE A 24 -11.09 1.24 -6.08
CA ILE A 24 -10.33 1.92 -7.12
C ILE A 24 -10.44 1.19 -8.46
N ILE A 25 -10.35 -0.15 -8.45
CA ILE A 25 -10.49 -0.98 -9.64
C ILE A 25 -11.88 -0.81 -10.26
N ASN A 26 -12.93 -0.86 -9.45
CA ASN A 26 -14.31 -0.74 -9.96
C ASN A 26 -14.62 0.69 -10.45
N GLU A 27 -14.19 1.71 -9.71
CA GLU A 27 -14.47 3.11 -10.02
C GLU A 27 -13.72 3.58 -11.28
N ASN A 28 -12.44 3.22 -11.39
CA ASN A 28 -11.62 3.57 -12.56
C ASN A 28 -11.70 2.53 -13.69
N ARG A 29 -12.54 1.49 -13.53
CA ARG A 29 -12.64 0.32 -14.43
C ARG A 29 -11.27 -0.24 -14.83
N LEU A 30 -10.37 -0.36 -13.85
CA LEU A 30 -9.01 -0.82 -14.07
C LEU A 30 -9.03 -2.29 -14.44
N ASN A 31 -8.26 -2.63 -15.47
CA ASN A 31 -8.04 -4.00 -15.87
C ASN A 31 -6.68 -4.48 -15.36
N LEU A 32 -6.66 -5.47 -14.46
CA LEU A 32 -5.43 -6.08 -13.96
C LEU A 32 -4.63 -6.82 -15.03
N ALA A 33 -5.21 -7.11 -16.19
CA ALA A 33 -4.49 -7.65 -17.35
C ALA A 33 -3.62 -6.57 -18.02
N ASP A 34 -3.96 -5.30 -17.88
CA ASP A 34 -3.26 -4.18 -18.47
C ASP A 34 -2.02 -3.77 -17.63
N PRO A 35 -0.82 -3.75 -18.21
CA PRO A 35 0.40 -3.35 -17.49
C PRO A 35 0.38 -1.89 -17.01
N GLN A 36 -0.32 -0.98 -17.68
CA GLN A 36 -0.43 0.43 -17.26
C GLN A 36 -1.27 0.55 -15.98
N HIS A 37 -2.40 -0.19 -15.90
CA HIS A 37 -3.23 -0.21 -14.71
C HIS A 37 -2.53 -0.90 -13.53
N ARG A 38 -1.76 -1.96 -13.78
CA ARG A 38 -0.92 -2.58 -12.73
C ARG A 38 0.12 -1.60 -12.19
N LYS A 39 0.76 -0.82 -13.06
CA LYS A 39 1.70 0.23 -12.65
C LYS A 39 1.01 1.31 -11.82
N TYR A 40 -0.16 1.77 -12.24
CA TYR A 40 -0.96 2.73 -11.48
C TYR A 40 -1.32 2.22 -10.09
N LEU A 41 -1.77 0.97 -9.96
CA LEU A 41 -2.05 0.35 -8.67
C LEU A 41 -0.79 0.23 -7.79
N ALA A 42 0.37 -0.04 -8.40
CA ALA A 42 1.65 -0.07 -7.70
C ALA A 42 2.07 1.33 -7.19
N GLU A 43 1.81 2.38 -7.96
CA GLU A 43 2.05 3.76 -7.52
C GLU A 43 1.06 4.19 -6.43
N GLN A 44 -0.20 3.76 -6.51
CA GLN A 44 -1.21 4.04 -5.49
C GLN A 44 -0.94 3.30 -4.17
N VAL A 45 -0.48 2.04 -4.22
CA VAL A 45 -0.07 1.32 -2.99
C VAL A 45 1.16 1.97 -2.36
N GLU A 46 2.10 2.40 -3.19
CA GLU A 46 3.29 3.11 -2.71
C GLU A 46 2.91 4.47 -2.10
N LYS A 47 2.01 5.21 -2.74
CA LYS A 47 1.47 6.45 -2.17
C LYS A 47 0.62 6.22 -0.92
N HIS A 48 -0.14 5.14 -0.81
CA HIS A 48 -0.98 4.92 0.36
C HIS A 48 -0.19 4.48 1.59
N PHE A 49 0.85 3.66 1.41
CA PHE A 49 1.69 3.17 2.50
C PHE A 49 2.93 4.03 2.76
N PHE A 50 3.43 4.77 1.76
CA PHE A 50 4.65 5.58 1.86
C PHE A 50 4.45 7.07 1.50
N GLY A 51 3.36 7.46 0.84
CA GLY A 51 3.03 8.85 0.47
C GLY A 51 1.96 9.50 1.35
N GLU A 52 2.00 10.82 1.49
CA GLU A 52 1.10 11.68 2.32
C GLU A 52 0.88 11.28 3.80
N GLY A 53 1.56 10.25 4.30
CA GLY A 53 1.36 9.73 5.66
C GLY A 53 2.55 8.97 6.23
N ALA A 54 3.78 9.17 5.72
CA ALA A 54 5.02 8.71 6.37
C ALA A 54 5.18 9.23 7.83
N ALA A 55 4.22 10.04 8.31
CA ALA A 55 4.07 10.52 9.68
C ALA A 55 3.18 9.66 10.61
N GLN A 56 2.70 8.48 10.19
CA GLN A 56 2.01 7.55 11.11
C GLN A 56 2.66 6.16 11.21
N VAL A 57 3.97 6.14 11.47
CA VAL A 57 4.50 5.27 12.54
C VAL A 57 5.40 6.12 13.44
N GLN A 58 4.79 7.08 14.16
CA GLN A 58 5.33 7.47 15.47
C GLN A 58 5.20 6.25 16.38
N GLY A 59 6.16 5.31 16.34
CA GLY A 59 6.10 4.18 17.26
C GLY A 59 6.97 2.95 17.01
N TYR A 60 7.67 2.83 15.88
CA TYR A 60 8.56 1.69 15.68
C TYR A 60 10.01 2.13 15.54
N VAL A 61 10.62 2.38 16.69
CA VAL A 61 12.07 2.38 16.85
C VAL A 61 12.42 1.06 17.51
N PRO A 62 13.05 0.10 16.82
CA PRO A 62 13.79 -0.94 17.50
C PRO A 62 15.26 -0.50 17.66
N PRO A 63 15.68 -0.03 18.85
CA PRO A 63 17.05 -0.23 19.32
C PRO A 63 17.01 -1.22 20.51
N ARG A 64 18.00 -2.05 20.78
CA ARG A 64 19.33 -2.37 20.25
C ARG A 64 19.76 -3.57 21.08
N GLY A 65 20.54 -4.50 20.50
CA GLY A 65 21.45 -5.36 21.27
C GLY A 65 20.82 -6.56 21.95
#